data_AF-A0A9X2JFR1-F1
#
_entry.id   AF-A0A9X2JFR1-F1
#
_cell.length_a   1.000
_cell.length_b   1.000
_cell.length_c   1.000
_cell.angle_alpha   90.00
_cell.angle_beta   90.00
_cell.angle_gamma   90.00
#
_symmetry.space_group_name_H-M   'P 1'
#
loop_
_entity.id
_entity.type
_entity.pdbx_description
1 polymer ?
#
loop_
_entity_poly.entity_id
_entity_poly.type
_entity_poly.pdbx_seq_one_letter_code
_entity_poly.pdbx_strand_id
1 'polypeptide(L)'
;MSDSSNPFASPQTDAVARPEVVWAAEQPEALRKVKLGLTLVYIGICGMLLCVAVLAPLLMFSLGASRIELVALLGLAVLVFSVVMLVGQIFCIAVPAESGARPFAISAVVLEVVCLLAMVLGTIATVVGMLATVGAIGQALANVGSVTCFLLFLRKVAQYIERPDIAARAMRALIVGVLSTIAIAVGAMGPFAPPTQGEFLGWLAILGMLGALVAFVMYANTVTYLRKAITV
;
A
#
# COMPACT_ATOMS: atom_id res chain seq x y z
N MET A 1 -35.73 -29.71 -23.83
CA MET A 1 -36.82 -30.32 -23.03
C MET A 1 -36.36 -30.28 -21.58
N SER A 2 -36.93 -29.38 -20.80
CA SER A 2 -36.58 -29.10 -19.41
C SER A 2 -37.26 -30.12 -18.49
N ASP A 3 -36.48 -30.88 -17.73
CA ASP A 3 -36.95 -31.65 -16.57
C ASP A 3 -37.42 -30.67 -15.48
N SER A 4 -38.69 -30.26 -15.55
CA SER A 4 -39.28 -29.28 -14.63
C SER A 4 -39.97 -29.91 -13.43
N SER A 5 -39.70 -31.19 -13.10
CA SER A 5 -40.50 -31.93 -12.11
C SER A 5 -39.69 -32.59 -11.00
N ASN A 6 -38.44 -32.16 -10.77
CA ASN A 6 -37.69 -32.55 -9.57
C ASN A 6 -37.68 -31.40 -8.54
N PRO A 7 -38.55 -31.44 -7.52
CA PRO A 7 -38.58 -30.44 -6.44
C PRO A 7 -37.34 -30.49 -5.52
N PHE A 8 -36.48 -31.51 -5.67
CA PHE A 8 -35.18 -31.63 -4.99
C PHE A 8 -34.00 -31.38 -5.92
N ALA A 9 -34.22 -30.89 -7.15
CA ALA A 9 -33.11 -30.45 -7.99
C ALA A 9 -32.37 -29.34 -7.23
N SER A 10 -31.08 -29.53 -6.98
CA SER A 10 -30.24 -28.44 -6.48
C SER A 10 -30.42 -27.26 -7.43
N PRO A 11 -30.57 -26.02 -6.92
CA PRO A 11 -30.65 -24.84 -7.78
C PRO A 11 -29.55 -24.97 -8.83
N GLN A 12 -29.92 -25.09 -10.10
CA GLN A 12 -28.92 -25.06 -11.15
C GLN A 12 -28.30 -23.69 -11.01
N THR A 13 -27.08 -23.65 -10.47
CA THR A 13 -26.28 -22.45 -10.51
C THR A 13 -26.09 -22.25 -11.99
N ASP A 14 -26.83 -21.29 -12.56
CA ASP A 14 -26.68 -20.93 -13.96
C ASP A 14 -25.19 -20.89 -14.22
N ALA A 15 -24.72 -21.70 -15.17
CA ALA A 15 -23.32 -21.82 -15.53
C ALA A 15 -22.88 -20.55 -16.28
N VAL A 16 -23.21 -19.38 -15.73
CA VAL A 16 -22.59 -18.12 -16.05
C VAL A 16 -21.11 -18.34 -15.77
N ALA A 17 -20.34 -18.44 -16.86
CA ALA A 17 -18.91 -18.63 -16.79
C ALA A 17 -18.36 -17.61 -15.80
N ARG A 18 -17.65 -18.07 -14.77
CA ARG A 18 -17.04 -17.18 -13.78
C ARG A 18 -16.26 -16.11 -14.54
N PRO A 19 -16.38 -14.81 -14.20
CA PRO A 19 -15.70 -13.75 -14.93
C PRO A 19 -14.20 -14.00 -15.06
N GLU A 20 -13.60 -14.63 -14.04
CA GLU A 20 -12.22 -15.14 -14.03
C GLU A 20 -11.85 -15.95 -15.29
N VAL A 21 -12.74 -16.84 -15.74
CA VAL A 21 -12.53 -17.75 -16.90
C VAL A 21 -12.73 -17.01 -18.22
N VAL A 22 -13.69 -16.09 -18.27
CA VAL A 22 -13.96 -15.26 -19.46
C VAL A 22 -12.80 -14.31 -19.71
N TRP A 23 -12.20 -13.71 -18.68
CA TRP A 23 -11.12 -12.74 -18.86
C TRP A 23 -9.77 -13.34 -19.14
N ALA A 24 -9.47 -14.50 -18.54
CA ALA A 24 -8.29 -15.26 -18.91
C ALA A 24 -8.31 -15.59 -20.41
N ALA A 25 -9.51 -15.75 -20.99
CA ALA A 25 -9.69 -15.96 -22.42
C ALA A 25 -9.65 -14.64 -23.24
N GLU A 26 -10.22 -13.54 -22.76
CA GLU A 26 -10.35 -12.29 -23.53
C GLU A 26 -9.09 -11.40 -23.51
N GLN A 27 -8.39 -11.28 -22.37
CA GLN A 27 -7.24 -10.35 -22.24
C GLN A 27 -6.12 -10.90 -21.32
N PRO A 28 -5.47 -12.01 -21.70
CA PRO A 28 -4.43 -12.65 -20.88
C PRO A 28 -3.22 -11.73 -20.63
N GLU A 29 -2.86 -10.86 -21.59
CA GLU A 29 -1.72 -9.96 -21.47
C GLU A 29 -1.90 -8.88 -20.40
N ALA A 30 -3.10 -8.30 -20.30
CA ALA A 30 -3.43 -7.25 -19.34
C ALA A 30 -3.34 -7.79 -17.90
N LEU A 31 -3.94 -8.97 -17.67
CA LEU A 31 -3.90 -9.64 -16.37
C LEU A 31 -2.48 -10.06 -15.98
N ARG A 32 -1.66 -10.50 -16.94
CA ARG A 32 -0.24 -10.81 -16.70
C ARG A 32 0.55 -9.57 -16.25
N LYS A 33 0.29 -8.40 -16.86
CA LYS A 33 0.90 -7.12 -16.45
C LYS A 33 0.47 -6.74 -15.04
N VAL A 34 -0.82 -6.84 -14.71
CA VAL A 34 -1.33 -6.54 -13.36
C VAL A 34 -0.71 -7.49 -12.31
N LYS A 35 -0.63 -8.79 -12.60
CA LYS A 35 0.00 -9.79 -11.71
C LYS A 35 1.49 -9.48 -11.46
N LEU A 36 2.22 -9.09 -12.50
CA LEU A 36 3.60 -8.65 -12.38
C LEU A 36 3.69 -7.36 -11.55
N GLY A 37 2.82 -6.39 -11.80
CA GLY A 37 2.74 -5.15 -11.04
C GLY A 37 2.49 -5.37 -9.54
N LEU A 38 1.50 -6.19 -9.20
CA LEU A 38 1.23 -6.59 -7.81
C LEU A 38 2.41 -7.33 -7.16
N THR A 39 3.17 -8.11 -7.94
CA THR A 39 4.37 -8.79 -7.46
C THR A 39 5.48 -7.80 -7.13
N LEU A 40 5.72 -6.81 -7.99
CA LEU A 40 6.69 -5.74 -7.72
C LEU A 40 6.28 -4.90 -6.51
N VAL A 41 5.00 -4.54 -6.40
CA VAL A 41 4.47 -3.85 -5.21
C VAL A 41 4.72 -4.68 -3.95
N TYR A 42 4.44 -5.99 -3.99
CA TYR A 42 4.72 -6.88 -2.86
C TYR A 42 6.21 -6.93 -2.49
N ILE A 43 7.10 -7.06 -3.48
CA ILE A 43 8.56 -7.05 -3.25
C ILE A 43 8.98 -5.73 -2.61
N GLY A 44 8.46 -4.60 -3.09
CA GLY A 44 8.74 -3.29 -2.53
C GLY A 44 8.26 -3.15 -1.08
N ILE A 45 7.04 -3.60 -0.77
CA ILE A 45 6.50 -3.64 0.60
C ILE A 45 7.40 -4.49 1.52
N CYS A 46 7.76 -5.70 1.10
CA CYS A 46 8.64 -6.58 1.88
C CYS A 46 10.03 -5.98 2.06
N GLY A 47 10.57 -5.34 1.03
CA GLY A 47 11.84 -4.63 1.08
C GLY A 47 11.82 -3.48 2.06
N MET A 48 10.78 -2.64 2.03
CA MET A 48 10.61 -1.55 3.00
C MET A 48 10.51 -2.07 4.44
N LEU A 49 9.73 -3.13 4.67
CA LEU A 49 9.64 -3.75 6.00
C LEU A 49 10.99 -4.29 6.48
N LEU A 50 11.73 -4.95 5.59
CA LEU A 50 13.06 -5.47 5.91
C LEU A 50 14.04 -4.34 6.20
N CYS A 51 13.99 -3.25 5.42
CA CYS A 51 14.80 -2.06 5.69
C CYS A 51 14.51 -1.50 7.08
N VAL A 52 13.23 -1.27 7.41
CA VAL A 52 12.86 -0.73 8.73
C VAL A 52 13.24 -1.71 9.85
N ALA A 53 12.99 -3.01 9.68
CA ALA A 53 13.24 -4.02 10.71
C ALA A 53 14.74 -4.28 10.95
N VAL A 54 15.59 -4.16 9.93
CA VAL A 54 17.03 -4.47 10.03
C VAL A 54 17.87 -3.22 10.23
N LEU A 55 17.65 -2.16 9.44
CA LEU A 55 18.51 -0.96 9.50
C LEU A 55 18.17 -0.07 10.71
N ALA A 56 16.93 -0.02 11.19
CA ALA A 56 16.58 0.83 12.33
C ALA A 56 17.22 0.36 13.66
N PRO A 57 17.26 -0.95 13.99
CA PRO A 57 18.04 -1.44 15.13
C PRO A 57 19.54 -1.26 14.93
N LEU A 58 20.06 -1.48 13.72
CA LEU A 58 21.49 -1.25 13.44
C LEU A 58 21.90 0.21 13.66
N LEU A 59 21.01 1.17 13.38
CA LEU A 59 21.18 2.58 13.73
C LEU A 59 21.25 2.82 15.24
N MET A 60 20.49 2.08 16.05
CA MET A 60 20.50 2.18 17.51
C MET A 60 21.75 1.54 18.13
N PHE A 61 22.24 0.43 17.55
CA PHE A 61 23.35 -0.36 18.07
C PHE A 61 24.69 -0.09 17.38
N SER A 62 24.81 0.96 16.55
CA SER A 62 26.00 1.17 15.72
C SER A 62 27.26 1.38 16.57
N LEU A 63 28.12 0.37 16.61
CA LEU A 63 29.40 0.33 17.34
C LEU A 63 30.60 0.79 16.48
N GLY A 64 30.39 1.43 15.32
CA GLY A 64 31.52 1.86 14.48
C GLY A 64 31.24 2.64 13.19
N ALA A 65 30.03 2.60 12.63
CA ALA A 65 29.67 3.43 11.48
C ALA A 65 29.21 4.82 11.92
N SER A 66 29.50 5.85 11.12
CA SER A 66 28.95 7.18 11.37
C SER A 66 27.42 7.13 11.20
N ARG A 67 26.66 7.77 12.10
CA ARG A 67 25.18 7.80 12.02
C ARG A 67 24.69 8.33 10.66
N ILE A 68 25.49 9.20 10.04
CA ILE A 68 25.21 9.81 8.73
C ILE A 68 25.24 8.75 7.62
N GLU A 69 26.24 7.87 7.58
CA GLU A 69 26.33 6.79 6.59
C GLU A 69 25.14 5.82 6.68
N LEU A 70 24.74 5.45 7.90
CA LEU A 70 23.61 4.55 8.12
C LEU A 70 22.27 5.19 7.71
N VAL A 71 22.07 6.48 8.02
CA VAL A 71 20.88 7.24 7.58
C VAL A 71 20.86 7.35 6.05
N ALA A 72 22.00 7.64 5.41
CA ALA A 72 22.11 7.70 3.96
C ALA A 72 21.79 6.35 3.30
N LEU A 73 22.33 5.25 3.86
CA LEU A 73 22.06 3.89 3.38
C LEU A 73 20.58 3.52 3.52
N LEU A 74 19.95 3.86 4.65
CA LEU A 74 18.53 3.64 4.87
C LEU A 74 17.69 4.45 3.87
N GLY A 75 18.00 5.74 3.68
CA GLY A 75 17.31 6.59 2.71
C GLY A 75 17.41 6.06 1.28
N LEU A 76 18.60 5.60 0.88
CA LEU A 76 18.82 4.98 -0.43
C LEU A 76 18.01 3.69 -0.59
N ALA A 77 18.01 2.83 0.43
CA ALA A 77 17.27 1.57 0.39
C ALA A 77 15.76 1.82 0.29
N VAL A 78 15.21 2.75 1.08
CA VAL A 78 13.82 3.18 1.00
C VAL A 78 13.49 3.70 -0.40
N LEU A 79 14.34 4.57 -0.97
CA LEU A 79 14.16 5.10 -2.32
C LEU A 79 14.09 3.98 -3.37
N VAL A 80 15.00 3.01 -3.33
CA VAL A 80 15.01 1.87 -4.27
C VAL A 80 13.70 1.09 -4.18
N PHE A 81 13.23 0.76 -2.97
CA PHE A 81 11.99 0.01 -2.82
C PHE A 81 10.74 0.83 -3.18
N SER A 82 10.73 2.14 -2.93
CA SER A 82 9.67 3.02 -3.42
C SER A 82 9.60 3.06 -4.94
N VAL A 83 10.75 3.10 -5.63
CA VAL A 83 10.78 3.02 -7.10
C VAL A 83 10.25 1.67 -7.60
N VAL A 84 10.63 0.57 -6.96
CA VAL A 84 10.09 -0.76 -7.29
C VAL A 84 8.56 -0.81 -7.11
N MET A 85 8.03 -0.23 -6.03
CA MET A 85 6.59 -0.10 -5.82
C MET A 85 5.93 0.75 -6.90
N LEU A 86 6.50 1.91 -7.24
CA LEU A 86 5.99 2.80 -8.28
C LEU A 86 5.91 2.08 -9.63
N VAL A 87 6.98 1.39 -10.03
CA VAL A 87 7.00 0.61 -11.28
C VAL A 87 5.89 -0.46 -11.24
N GLY A 88 5.73 -1.13 -10.11
CA GLY A 88 4.62 -2.07 -9.89
C GLY A 88 3.23 -1.44 -10.06
N GLN A 89 3.02 -0.24 -9.52
CA GLN A 89 1.77 0.51 -9.68
C GLN A 89 1.53 0.92 -11.15
N ILE A 90 2.57 1.32 -11.89
CA ILE A 90 2.47 1.64 -13.32
C ILE A 90 1.99 0.43 -14.12
N PHE A 91 2.52 -0.77 -13.84
CA PHE A 91 2.04 -2.01 -14.45
C PHE A 91 0.57 -2.32 -14.11
N CYS A 92 0.10 -1.90 -12.93
CA CYS A 92 -1.29 -2.08 -12.52
C CYS A 92 -2.28 -1.17 -13.29
N ILE A 93 -1.80 -0.15 -14.01
CA ILE A 93 -2.65 0.70 -14.88
C ILE A 93 -3.22 -0.11 -16.07
N ALA A 94 -2.60 -1.24 -16.41
CA ALA A 94 -3.09 -2.16 -17.44
C ALA A 94 -4.40 -2.88 -17.05
N VAL A 95 -5.00 -2.57 -15.90
CA VAL A 95 -6.32 -3.08 -15.50
C VAL A 95 -7.39 -2.70 -16.54
N PRO A 96 -8.33 -3.61 -16.88
CA PRO A 96 -9.41 -3.30 -17.80
C PRO A 96 -10.27 -2.13 -17.32
N ALA A 97 -10.71 -1.29 -18.26
CA ALA A 97 -11.47 -0.07 -17.97
C ALA A 97 -12.82 -0.36 -17.30
N GLU A 98 -13.43 -1.50 -17.61
CA GLU A 98 -14.71 -1.97 -17.05
C GLU A 98 -14.69 -2.13 -15.53
N SER A 99 -13.52 -2.41 -14.94
CA SER A 99 -13.38 -2.54 -13.48
C SER A 99 -13.64 -1.23 -12.73
N GLY A 100 -13.57 -0.07 -13.42
CA GLY A 100 -13.59 1.25 -12.80
C GLY A 100 -12.40 1.50 -11.86
N ALA A 101 -11.39 0.62 -11.84
CA ALA A 101 -10.25 0.69 -10.93
C ALA A 101 -9.11 1.60 -11.46
N ARG A 102 -9.06 1.80 -12.78
CA ARG A 102 -8.02 2.59 -13.48
C ARG A 102 -7.79 4.01 -12.92
N PRO A 103 -8.81 4.85 -12.64
CA PRO A 103 -8.55 6.19 -12.11
C PRO A 103 -7.88 6.15 -10.73
N PHE A 104 -8.18 5.15 -9.89
CA PHE A 104 -7.53 4.98 -8.59
C PHE A 104 -6.06 4.56 -8.71
N ALA A 105 -5.73 3.72 -9.70
CA ALA A 105 -4.33 3.36 -9.98
C ALA A 105 -3.54 4.57 -10.48
N ILE A 106 -4.12 5.37 -11.38
CA ILE A 106 -3.48 6.58 -11.91
C ILE A 106 -3.27 7.61 -10.79
N SER A 107 -4.28 7.84 -9.94
CA SER A 107 -4.15 8.79 -8.83
C SER A 107 -3.10 8.34 -7.82
N ALA A 108 -3.01 7.04 -7.52
CA ALA A 108 -1.95 6.49 -6.68
C ALA A 108 -0.56 6.77 -7.26
N VAL A 109 -0.35 6.47 -8.55
CA VAL A 109 0.93 6.72 -9.24
C VAL A 109 1.31 8.20 -9.22
N VAL A 110 0.37 9.10 -9.50
CA VAL A 110 0.63 10.55 -9.49
C VAL A 110 1.04 11.01 -8.09
N LEU A 111 0.32 10.56 -7.05
CA LEU A 111 0.65 10.90 -5.66
C LEU A 111 2.00 10.33 -5.23
N GLU A 112 2.32 9.09 -5.64
CA GLU A 112 3.60 8.45 -5.36
C GLU A 112 4.77 9.21 -6.03
N VAL A 113 4.60 9.65 -7.27
CA VAL A 113 5.59 10.48 -7.97
C VAL A 113 5.79 11.81 -7.24
N VAL A 114 4.72 12.46 -6.79
CA VAL A 114 4.80 13.68 -5.97
C VAL A 114 5.53 13.41 -4.66
N CYS A 115 5.27 12.29 -3.99
CA CYS A 115 5.99 11.88 -2.77
C CYS A 115 7.48 11.67 -3.01
N LEU A 116 7.85 11.00 -4.10
CA LEU A 116 9.24 10.75 -4.45
C LEU A 116 9.98 12.05 -4.78
N LEU A 117 9.35 12.94 -5.55
CA LEU A 117 9.91 14.26 -5.84
C LEU A 117 10.08 15.08 -4.55
N ALA A 118 9.07 15.08 -3.67
CA ALA A 118 9.16 15.75 -2.38
C ALA A 118 10.28 15.17 -1.50
N MET A 119 10.46 13.85 -1.52
CA MET A 119 11.54 13.18 -0.78
C MET A 119 12.92 13.59 -1.29
N VAL A 120 13.13 13.60 -2.62
CA VAL A 120 14.40 13.98 -3.24
C VAL A 120 14.70 15.47 -3.05
N LEU A 121 13.69 16.33 -3.23
CA LEU A 121 13.84 17.77 -2.98
C LEU A 121 14.12 18.05 -1.50
N GLY A 122 13.47 17.31 -0.60
CA GLY A 122 13.69 17.40 0.84
C GLY A 122 15.11 17.03 1.23
N THR A 123 15.65 15.92 0.71
CA THR A 123 17.04 15.51 0.97
C THR A 123 18.03 16.55 0.44
N ILE A 124 17.84 17.05 -0.78
CA ILE A 124 18.69 18.12 -1.34
C ILE A 124 18.61 19.39 -0.46
N ALA A 125 17.41 19.81 -0.07
CA ALA A 125 17.23 21.00 0.78
C ALA A 125 17.93 20.86 2.14
N THR A 126 17.89 19.67 2.75
CA THR A 126 18.61 19.41 4.01
C THR A 126 20.13 19.48 3.84
N VAL A 127 20.67 19.01 2.70
CA VAL A 127 22.11 19.10 2.40
C VAL A 127 22.55 20.55 2.17
N VAL A 128 21.68 21.38 1.59
CA VAL A 128 21.93 22.81 1.31
C VAL A 128 21.62 23.71 2.53
N GLY A 129 21.12 23.15 3.63
CA GLY A 129 20.87 23.88 4.88
C GLY A 129 19.56 24.67 4.92
N MET A 130 18.59 24.35 4.07
CA MET A 130 17.25 24.96 4.08
C MET A 130 16.28 24.22 5.02
N LEU A 131 15.43 24.96 5.74
CA LEU A 131 14.38 24.40 6.60
C LEU A 131 13.27 23.74 5.76
N ALA A 132 13.27 22.40 5.73
CA ALA A 132 12.34 21.58 4.93
C ALA A 132 10.97 21.30 5.59
N THR A 133 10.61 22.01 6.66
CA THR A 133 9.48 21.65 7.54
C THR A 133 8.11 21.74 6.87
N VAL A 134 7.89 22.68 5.94
CA VAL A 134 6.60 22.83 5.25
C VAL A 134 6.36 21.70 4.24
N GLY A 135 7.41 21.10 3.68
CA GLY A 135 7.30 19.98 2.75
C GLY A 135 6.86 18.67 3.41
N ALA A 136 7.16 18.48 4.70
CA ALA A 136 6.91 17.22 5.40
C ALA A 136 5.42 16.87 5.54
N ILE A 137 4.56 17.87 5.81
CA ILE A 137 3.11 17.64 5.94
C ILE A 137 2.51 17.28 4.58
N GLY A 138 2.87 18.03 3.54
CA GLY A 138 2.42 17.75 2.17
C GLY A 138 2.84 16.35 1.70
N GLN A 139 4.09 15.96 2.00
CA GLN A 139 4.60 14.63 1.69
C GLN A 139 3.85 13.52 2.45
N ALA A 140 3.56 13.72 3.74
CA ALA A 140 2.81 12.76 4.55
C ALA A 140 1.38 12.57 4.01
N LEU A 141 0.68 13.67 3.68
CA LEU A 141 -0.66 13.62 3.11
C LEU A 141 -0.67 12.95 1.74
N ALA A 142 0.31 13.27 0.87
CA ALA A 142 0.44 12.64 -0.43
C ALA A 142 0.70 11.13 -0.31
N ASN A 143 1.50 10.70 0.68
CA ASN A 143 1.80 9.28 0.90
C ASN A 143 0.56 8.52 1.37
N VAL A 144 -0.16 9.08 2.35
CA VAL A 144 -1.44 8.52 2.82
C VAL A 144 -2.46 8.45 1.69
N GLY A 145 -2.52 9.49 0.86
CA GLY A 145 -3.36 9.53 -0.34
C GLY A 145 -2.99 8.44 -1.35
N SER A 146 -1.70 8.29 -1.66
CA SER A 146 -1.17 7.26 -2.58
C SER A 146 -1.59 5.86 -2.14
N VAL A 147 -1.31 5.51 -0.87
CA VAL A 147 -1.66 4.20 -0.30
C VAL A 147 -3.16 3.99 -0.28
N THR A 148 -3.95 5.02 0.09
CA THR A 148 -5.41 4.94 0.12
C THR A 148 -5.99 4.71 -1.27
N CYS A 149 -5.55 5.48 -2.28
CA CYS A 149 -5.95 5.30 -3.67
C CYS A 149 -5.60 3.89 -4.17
N PHE A 150 -4.40 3.40 -3.84
CA PHE A 150 -4.00 2.06 -4.25
C PHE A 150 -4.80 0.95 -3.56
N LEU A 151 -5.16 1.09 -2.29
CA LEU A 151 -6.07 0.17 -1.60
C LEU A 151 -7.48 0.17 -2.20
N LEU A 152 -7.98 1.34 -2.60
CA LEU A 152 -9.26 1.45 -3.32
C LEU A 152 -9.19 0.79 -4.69
N PHE A 153 -8.06 0.90 -5.39
CA PHE A 153 -7.78 0.13 -6.60
C PHE A 153 -7.86 -1.37 -6.32
N LEU A 154 -7.15 -1.90 -5.31
CA LEU A 154 -7.20 -3.32 -4.96
C LEU A 154 -8.62 -3.79 -4.63
N ARG A 155 -9.39 -2.97 -3.91
CA ARG A 155 -10.80 -3.24 -3.61
C ARG A 155 -11.62 -3.35 -4.89
N LYS A 156 -11.48 -2.40 -5.82
CA LYS A 156 -12.23 -2.40 -7.08
C LYS A 156 -11.87 -3.59 -7.96
N VAL A 157 -10.59 -3.96 -8.02
CA VAL A 157 -10.15 -5.18 -8.72
C VAL A 157 -10.71 -6.44 -8.06
N ALA A 158 -10.71 -6.52 -6.72
CA ALA A 158 -11.29 -7.65 -6.00
C ALA A 158 -12.82 -7.76 -6.18
N GLN A 159 -13.53 -6.63 -6.23
CA GLN A 159 -14.96 -6.58 -6.53
C GLN A 159 -15.24 -7.02 -7.96
N TYR A 160 -14.40 -6.59 -8.90
CA TYR A 160 -14.50 -7.00 -10.29
C TYR A 160 -14.36 -8.53 -10.39
N ILE A 161 -13.32 -9.13 -9.78
CA ILE A 161 -13.09 -10.59 -9.78
C ILE A 161 -14.15 -11.37 -8.95
N GLU A 162 -15.21 -10.72 -8.46
CA GLU A 162 -16.27 -11.34 -7.64
C GLU A 162 -15.74 -12.02 -6.37
N ARG A 163 -14.66 -11.47 -5.78
CA ARG A 163 -14.07 -11.92 -4.50
C ARG A 163 -14.36 -10.91 -3.39
N PRO A 164 -15.60 -10.85 -2.86
CA PRO A 164 -15.98 -9.89 -1.83
C PRO A 164 -15.13 -10.04 -0.55
N ASP A 165 -14.63 -11.24 -0.27
CA ASP A 165 -13.76 -11.51 0.88
C ASP A 165 -12.45 -10.69 0.83
N ILE A 166 -11.84 -10.59 -0.36
CA ILE A 166 -10.60 -9.85 -0.56
C ILE A 166 -10.88 -8.34 -0.48
N ALA A 167 -12.00 -7.90 -1.07
CA ALA A 167 -12.44 -6.51 -0.99
C ALA A 167 -12.68 -6.04 0.46
N ALA A 168 -13.31 -6.90 1.28
CA ALA A 168 -13.53 -6.61 2.70
C ALA A 168 -12.22 -6.56 3.51
N ARG A 169 -11.22 -7.39 3.15
CA ARG A 169 -9.89 -7.33 3.77
C ARG A 169 -9.14 -6.05 3.39
N ALA A 170 -9.20 -5.63 2.13
CA ALA A 170 -8.63 -4.36 1.67
C ALA A 170 -9.23 -3.17 2.43
N MET A 171 -10.54 -3.16 2.64
CA MET A 171 -11.22 -2.11 3.41
C MET A 171 -10.83 -2.12 4.88
N ARG A 172 -10.69 -3.29 5.50
CA ARG A 172 -10.20 -3.38 6.89
C ARG A 172 -8.77 -2.85 7.02
N ALA A 173 -7.89 -3.20 6.08
CA ALA A 173 -6.52 -2.68 6.05
C ALA A 173 -6.50 -1.15 5.90
N LEU A 174 -7.36 -0.60 5.04
CA LEU A 174 -7.53 0.84 4.86
C LEU A 174 -7.98 1.53 6.14
N ILE A 175 -9.03 1.03 6.80
CA ILE A 175 -9.56 1.62 8.03
C ILE A 175 -8.51 1.59 9.13
N VAL A 176 -7.85 0.45 9.35
CA VAL A 176 -6.78 0.34 10.35
C VAL A 176 -5.63 1.28 10.00
N GLY A 177 -5.23 1.36 8.73
CA GLY A 177 -4.17 2.26 8.26
C GLY A 177 -4.47 3.73 8.48
N VAL A 178 -5.68 4.19 8.13
CA VAL A 178 -6.12 5.57 8.34
C VAL A 178 -6.19 5.91 9.82
N LEU A 179 -6.80 5.06 10.65
CA LEU A 179 -6.85 5.29 12.10
C LEU A 179 -5.45 5.34 12.73
N SER A 180 -4.55 4.47 12.28
CA SER A 180 -3.16 4.44 12.73
C SER A 180 -2.41 5.70 12.32
N THR A 181 -2.63 6.18 11.10
CA THR A 181 -2.04 7.43 10.60
C THR A 181 -2.51 8.63 11.42
N ILE A 182 -3.81 8.70 11.74
CA ILE A 182 -4.37 9.74 12.60
C ILE A 182 -3.75 9.66 14.01
N ALA A 183 -3.65 8.47 14.59
CA ALA A 183 -3.02 8.28 15.89
C ALA A 183 -1.55 8.74 15.91
N ILE A 184 -0.78 8.43 14.85
CA ILE A 184 0.60 8.91 14.68
C ILE A 184 0.64 10.43 14.55
N ALA A 185 -0.23 11.02 13.72
CA ALA A 185 -0.26 12.47 13.50
C ALA A 185 -0.59 13.23 14.79
N VAL A 186 -1.58 12.75 15.55
CA VAL A 186 -1.95 13.34 16.85
C VAL A 186 -0.82 13.15 17.86
N GLY A 187 -0.23 11.95 17.94
CA GLY A 187 0.87 11.67 18.85
C GLY A 187 2.15 12.46 18.53
N ALA A 188 2.41 12.76 17.26
CA ALA A 188 3.53 13.60 16.82
C ALA A 188 3.42 15.07 17.29
N MET A 189 2.24 15.52 17.75
CA MET A 189 2.07 16.82 18.40
C MET A 189 2.58 16.84 19.85
N GLY A 190 2.92 15.68 20.42
CA GLY A 190 3.39 15.51 21.80
C GLY A 190 4.49 16.47 22.25
N PRO A 191 5.54 16.74 21.46
CA PRO A 191 6.59 17.69 21.82
C PRO A 191 6.12 19.14 22.01
N PHE A 192 4.95 19.49 21.46
CA PHE A 192 4.36 20.82 21.57
C PHE A 192 3.30 20.92 22.67
N ALA A 193 2.93 19.79 23.28
CA ALA A 193 1.92 19.72 24.32
C ALA A 193 2.54 19.97 25.72
N PRO A 194 1.73 20.42 26.71
CA PRO A 194 2.19 20.50 28.09
C PRO A 194 2.65 19.11 28.60
N PRO A 195 3.60 19.05 29.54
CA PRO A 195 4.26 17.81 29.96
C PRO A 195 3.29 16.74 30.49
N THR A 196 2.17 17.14 31.09
CA THR A 196 1.12 16.23 31.57
C THR A 196 0.37 15.51 30.44
N GLN A 197 0.36 16.06 29.22
CA GLN A 197 -0.27 15.47 28.04
C GLN A 197 0.73 14.82 27.08
N GLY A 198 2.02 15.22 27.16
CA GLY A 198 3.08 14.71 26.30
C GLY A 198 3.27 13.19 26.40
N GLU A 199 3.21 12.62 27.61
CA GLU A 199 3.33 11.17 27.82
C GLU A 199 2.19 10.39 27.14
N PHE A 200 0.95 10.87 27.29
CA PHE A 200 -0.21 10.25 26.66
C PHE A 200 -0.12 10.29 25.12
N LEU A 201 0.28 11.43 24.56
CA LEU A 201 0.47 11.58 23.10
C LEU A 201 1.61 10.70 22.58
N GLY A 202 2.68 10.53 23.36
CA GLY A 202 3.76 9.59 23.05
C GLY A 202 3.28 8.15 22.97
N TRP A 203 2.50 7.69 23.96
CA TRP A 203 1.88 6.36 23.92
C TRP A 203 0.93 6.18 22.73
N LEU A 204 0.16 7.21 22.39
CA LEU A 204 -0.72 7.20 21.24
C LEU A 204 0.06 7.05 19.93
N ALA A 205 1.22 7.71 19.79
CA ALA A 205 2.10 7.56 18.64
C ALA A 205 2.63 6.11 18.51
N ILE A 206 3.03 5.50 19.63
CA ILE A 206 3.50 4.11 19.66
C ILE A 206 2.38 3.14 19.21
N LEU A 207 1.18 3.29 19.77
CA LEU A 207 0.02 2.49 19.35
C LEU A 207 -0.32 2.71 17.87
N GLY A 208 -0.21 3.95 17.39
CA GLY A 208 -0.36 4.28 15.98
C GLY A 208 0.68 3.60 15.09
N MET A 209 1.95 3.56 15.51
CA MET A 209 3.02 2.85 14.77
C MET A 209 2.77 1.33 14.72
N LEU A 210 2.34 0.73 15.83
CA LEU A 210 1.96 -0.70 15.86
C LEU A 210 0.76 -0.97 14.96
N GLY A 211 -0.26 -0.11 14.99
CA GLY A 211 -1.42 -0.20 14.11
C GLY A 211 -1.03 -0.05 12.63
N ALA A 212 -0.11 0.86 12.31
CA ALA A 212 0.40 1.05 10.96
C ALA A 212 1.15 -0.19 10.47
N LEU A 213 1.96 -0.83 11.33
CA LEU A 213 2.61 -2.11 11.01
C LEU A 213 1.59 -3.20 10.71
N VAL A 214 0.54 -3.33 11.53
CA VAL A 214 -0.56 -4.28 11.30
C VAL A 214 -1.27 -3.97 9.96
N ALA A 215 -1.59 -2.71 9.69
CA ALA A 215 -2.18 -2.29 8.43
C ALA A 215 -1.29 -2.65 7.23
N PHE A 216 0.03 -2.48 7.37
CA PHE A 216 1.00 -2.81 6.33
C PHE A 216 1.06 -4.32 6.05
N VAL A 217 1.04 -5.15 7.09
CA VAL A 217 0.98 -6.62 6.96
C VAL A 217 -0.35 -7.04 6.31
N MET A 218 -1.46 -6.44 6.71
CA MET A 218 -2.77 -6.69 6.09
C MET A 218 -2.79 -6.27 4.61
N TYR A 219 -2.16 -5.15 4.28
CA TYR A 219 -1.99 -4.68 2.91
C TYR A 219 -1.15 -5.66 2.08
N ALA A 220 0.01 -6.09 2.58
CA ALA A 220 0.87 -7.10 1.94
C ALA A 220 0.12 -8.41 1.67
N ASN A 221 -0.67 -8.87 2.65
CA ASN A 221 -1.50 -10.06 2.52
C ASN A 221 -2.58 -9.88 1.47
N THR A 222 -3.24 -8.71 1.42
CA THR A 222 -4.27 -8.39 0.42
C THR A 222 -3.69 -8.43 -0.99
N VAL A 223 -2.53 -7.82 -1.21
CA VAL A 223 -1.79 -7.89 -2.49
C VAL A 223 -1.46 -9.34 -2.86
N THR A 224 -1.01 -10.15 -1.88
CA THR A 224 -0.68 -11.56 -2.09
C THR A 224 -1.89 -12.40 -2.48
N TYR A 225 -3.02 -12.23 -1.78
CA TYR A 225 -4.26 -12.94 -2.10
C TYR A 225 -4.79 -12.56 -3.47
N LEU A 226 -4.77 -11.26 -3.81
CA LEU A 226 -5.22 -10.80 -5.13
C LEU A 226 -4.32 -11.34 -6.25
N ARG A 227 -2.99 -11.31 -6.05
CA ARG A 227 -2.03 -11.93 -6.99
C ARG A 227 -2.30 -13.41 -7.19
N LYS A 228 -2.62 -14.15 -6.12
CA LYS A 228 -2.93 -15.58 -6.20
C LYS A 228 -4.28 -15.85 -6.86
N ALA A 229 -5.27 -14.96 -6.70
CA ALA A 229 -6.57 -15.07 -7.36
C ALA A 229 -6.47 -14.82 -8.87
N ILE A 230 -5.50 -14.03 -9.32
CA ILE A 230 -5.20 -13.84 -10.75
C ILE A 230 -4.37 -15.04 -11.24
N THR A 231 -5.03 -16.19 -11.40
CA THR A 231 -4.47 -17.37 -12.07
C THR A 231 -4.72 -17.25 -13.57
N VAL A 232 -3.92 -16.41 -14.23
CA VAL A 232 -3.55 -16.62 -15.64
C VAL A 232 -2.44 -17.65 -15.68
#